data_AF-A0A2V6BN29-F1
#
_entry.id   AF-A0A2V6BN29-F1
#
_cell.length_a   1.000
_cell.length_b   1.000
_cell.length_c   1.000
_cell.angle_alpha   90.00
_cell.angle_beta   90.00
_cell.angle_gamma   90.00
#
_symmetry.space_group_name_H-M   'P 1'
#
loop_
_entity.id
_entity.type
_entity.pdbx_description
1 polymer ?
#
loop_
_entity_poly.entity_id
_entity_poly.type
_entity_poly.pdbx_seq_one_letter_code
_entity_poly.pdbx_strand_id
1 'polypeptide(L)'
;FILRQSPCANFEANFLYLLIGSDKALLIDTGAVADPKEMPLAKTILELLPDKEHKKLPLLVAHTHRHLDHRAGDPQFASLPSVQIVPIDLEGVRAFFGFTNWPNGIAHLDLGGRTVDVIPTPGHNQTHVAFYDSRTGILFSGDFLMPGRLLIEDAAAYHESALRIVDFLKTRPLYPYPGRAHRVERGRTRLPIRISLPSQ
;
A
#
# COMPACT_ATOMS: atom_id res chain seq x y z
N PHE A 1 -1.16 0.95 -10.81
CA PHE A 1 -1.82 2.26 -10.94
C PHE A 1 -1.55 3.06 -9.69
N ILE A 2 -1.55 4.39 -9.80
CA ILE A 2 -1.46 5.30 -8.65
C ILE A 2 -2.74 6.12 -8.64
N LEU A 3 -3.56 5.93 -7.62
CA LEU A 3 -4.82 6.64 -7.44
C LEU A 3 -4.58 7.79 -6.45
N ARG A 4 -5.18 8.95 -6.71
CA ARG A 4 -5.21 10.08 -5.77
C ARG A 4 -6.67 10.35 -5.41
N GLN A 5 -6.98 10.29 -4.12
CA GLN A 5 -8.25 10.78 -3.55
C GLN A 5 -8.39 12.29 -3.83
N SER A 6 -9.57 12.75 -4.20
CA SER A 6 -9.84 14.18 -4.42
C SER A 6 -9.63 14.97 -3.12
N PRO A 7 -8.83 16.06 -3.11
CA PRO A 7 -8.75 16.98 -1.97
C PRO A 7 -10.09 17.63 -1.60
N CYS A 8 -11.06 17.64 -2.53
CA CYS A 8 -12.41 18.12 -2.27
C CYS A 8 -13.26 17.12 -1.49
N ALA A 9 -12.93 15.82 -1.54
CA ALA A 9 -13.63 14.79 -0.77
C ALA A 9 -13.05 14.64 0.66
N ASN A 10 -11.72 14.69 0.81
CA ASN A 10 -11.07 14.75 2.12
C ASN A 10 -9.67 15.40 2.00
N PHE A 11 -9.34 16.29 2.95
CA PHE A 11 -8.12 17.11 2.97
C PHE A 11 -6.81 16.30 3.00
N GLU A 12 -6.80 15.10 3.58
CA GLU A 12 -5.64 14.19 3.55
C GLU A 12 -5.24 13.84 2.10
N ALA A 13 -6.26 13.78 1.22
CA ALA A 13 -6.12 13.45 -0.18
C ALA A 13 -5.17 12.26 -0.40
N ASN A 14 -5.45 11.11 0.22
CA ASN A 14 -4.55 9.96 0.27
C ASN A 14 -4.13 9.47 -1.14
N PHE A 15 -2.92 8.89 -1.22
CA PHE A 15 -2.45 8.15 -2.40
C PHE A 15 -2.68 6.65 -2.16
N LEU A 16 -3.30 5.97 -3.13
CA LEU A 16 -3.59 4.53 -3.08
C LEU A 16 -2.92 3.82 -4.25
N TYR A 17 -2.44 2.59 -4.05
CA TYR A 17 -1.55 1.94 -5.02
C TYR A 17 -2.05 0.54 -5.41
N LEU A 18 -2.46 0.37 -6.67
CA LEU A 18 -2.87 -0.93 -7.23
C LEU A 18 -1.70 -1.57 -7.99
N LEU A 19 -1.13 -2.63 -7.43
CA LEU A 19 -0.10 -3.47 -8.03
C LEU A 19 -0.75 -4.75 -8.58
N ILE A 20 -0.35 -5.19 -9.77
CA ILE A 20 -0.94 -6.34 -10.47
C ILE A 20 0.18 -7.30 -10.90
N GLY A 21 -0.01 -8.60 -10.66
CA GLY A 21 0.77 -9.72 -11.20
C GLY A 21 -0.11 -10.65 -12.07
N SER A 22 0.32 -11.88 -12.33
CA SER A 22 -0.46 -12.85 -13.15
C SER A 22 -1.58 -13.57 -12.40
N ASP A 23 -1.53 -13.61 -11.07
CA ASP A 23 -2.36 -14.51 -10.27
C ASP A 23 -3.20 -13.79 -9.21
N LYS A 24 -2.73 -12.64 -8.72
CA LYS A 24 -3.53 -11.70 -7.92
C LYS A 24 -3.07 -10.25 -8.09
N ALA A 25 -3.85 -9.33 -7.57
CA ALA A 25 -3.50 -7.93 -7.39
C ALA A 25 -3.38 -7.57 -5.90
N LEU A 26 -2.67 -6.50 -5.61
CA LEU A 26 -2.59 -5.85 -4.31
C LEU A 26 -3.06 -4.41 -4.43
N LEU A 27 -4.06 -4.02 -3.65
CA LEU A 27 -4.36 -2.62 -3.33
C LEU A 27 -3.69 -2.29 -2.00
N ILE A 28 -2.83 -1.27 -2.01
CA ILE A 28 -2.24 -0.67 -0.81
C ILE A 28 -3.05 0.58 -0.46
N ASP A 29 -3.64 0.55 0.74
CA ASP A 29 -4.54 1.55 1.36
C ASP A 29 -5.87 1.77 0.59
N THR A 30 -6.94 2.14 1.32
CA THR A 30 -8.28 2.44 0.75
C THR A 30 -8.77 3.88 1.00
N GLY A 31 -7.92 4.73 1.59
CA GLY A 31 -8.19 6.17 1.74
C GLY A 31 -9.14 6.51 2.89
N ALA A 32 -9.59 7.77 2.89
CA ALA A 32 -10.26 8.42 4.02
C ALA A 32 -11.76 8.68 3.80
N VAL A 33 -12.32 8.16 2.71
CA VAL A 33 -13.71 8.36 2.30
C VAL A 33 -14.39 7.00 2.15
N ALA A 34 -15.46 6.78 2.93
CA ALA A 34 -16.20 5.52 2.93
C ALA A 34 -17.30 5.49 1.86
N ASP A 35 -18.01 6.59 1.60
CA ASP A 35 -19.16 6.61 0.70
C ASP A 35 -18.72 6.43 -0.77
N PRO A 36 -19.18 5.36 -1.48
CA PRO A 36 -18.87 5.15 -2.89
C PRO A 36 -19.45 6.21 -3.83
N LYS A 37 -20.30 7.13 -3.36
CA LYS A 37 -20.74 8.32 -4.11
C LYS A 37 -19.67 9.41 -4.14
N GLU A 38 -18.99 9.63 -3.01
CA GLU A 38 -17.94 10.65 -2.88
C GLU A 38 -16.59 10.14 -3.41
N MET A 39 -16.30 8.85 -3.21
CA MET A 39 -15.13 8.18 -3.76
C MET A 39 -15.48 6.75 -4.20
N PRO A 40 -15.78 6.49 -5.49
CA PRO A 40 -16.20 5.17 -6.01
C PRO A 40 -15.04 4.15 -6.14
N LEU A 41 -14.21 4.02 -5.10
CA LEU A 41 -12.95 3.30 -5.12
C LEU A 41 -13.09 1.84 -5.55
N ALA A 42 -13.98 1.06 -4.94
CA ALA A 42 -14.11 -0.36 -5.28
C ALA A 42 -14.53 -0.58 -6.74
N LYS A 43 -15.42 0.27 -7.27
CA LYS A 43 -15.79 0.26 -8.69
C LYS A 43 -14.56 0.55 -9.57
N THR A 44 -13.83 1.63 -9.29
CA THR A 44 -12.64 2.00 -10.08
C THR A 44 -11.57 0.91 -10.04
N ILE A 45 -11.36 0.24 -8.90
CA ILE A 45 -10.41 -0.86 -8.80
C ILE A 45 -10.87 -2.07 -9.62
N LEU A 46 -12.15 -2.47 -9.55
CA LEU A 46 -12.70 -3.56 -10.37
C LEU A 46 -12.62 -3.28 -11.88
N GLU A 47 -12.79 -2.02 -12.30
CA GLU A 47 -12.63 -1.59 -13.70
C GLU A 47 -11.17 -1.64 -14.18
N LEU A 48 -10.20 -1.45 -13.27
CA LEU A 48 -8.75 -1.52 -13.56
C LEU A 48 -8.16 -2.93 -13.45
N LEU A 49 -8.87 -3.88 -12.83
CA LEU A 49 -8.43 -5.27 -12.71
C LEU A 49 -8.65 -6.03 -14.04
N PRO A 50 -7.63 -6.75 -14.53
CA PRO A 50 -7.78 -7.58 -15.72
C PRO A 50 -8.70 -8.77 -15.44
N ASP A 51 -9.30 -9.29 -16.50
CA ASP A 51 -10.06 -10.54 -16.45
C ASP A 51 -9.14 -11.73 -16.74
N LYS A 52 -9.30 -12.80 -15.97
CA LYS A 52 -8.64 -14.10 -16.13
C LYS A 52 -9.74 -15.16 -16.09
N GLU A 53 -9.84 -15.97 -17.13
CA GLU A 53 -10.86 -17.04 -17.24
C GLU A 53 -12.30 -16.54 -16.98
N HIS A 54 -12.65 -15.41 -17.61
CA HIS A 54 -13.95 -14.71 -17.47
C HIS A 54 -14.32 -14.24 -16.05
N LYS A 55 -13.33 -14.13 -15.14
CA LYS A 55 -13.49 -13.58 -13.79
C LYS A 55 -12.49 -12.45 -13.56
N LYS A 56 -12.80 -11.49 -12.70
CA LYS A 56 -11.82 -10.50 -12.26
C LYS A 56 -10.69 -11.16 -11.48
N LEU A 57 -9.45 -10.74 -11.73
CA LEU A 57 -8.28 -11.22 -11.02
C LEU A 57 -8.46 -11.03 -9.49
N PRO A 58 -8.15 -12.03 -8.64
CA PRO A 58 -8.27 -11.91 -7.19
C PRO A 58 -7.53 -10.69 -6.63
N LEU A 59 -8.17 -9.98 -5.70
CA LEU A 59 -7.62 -8.78 -5.09
C LEU A 59 -7.31 -9.01 -3.61
N LEU A 60 -6.09 -8.72 -3.20
CA LEU A 60 -5.75 -8.48 -1.81
C LEU A 60 -5.78 -6.98 -1.53
N VAL A 61 -6.50 -6.57 -0.50
CA VAL A 61 -6.47 -5.21 0.07
C VAL A 61 -5.62 -5.28 1.33
N ALA A 62 -4.56 -4.50 1.41
CA ALA A 62 -3.71 -4.38 2.60
C ALA A 62 -3.42 -2.91 2.89
N HIS A 63 -3.06 -2.64 4.14
CA HIS A 63 -2.85 -1.28 4.62
C HIS A 63 -1.40 -1.09 5.06
N THR A 64 -0.87 0.11 4.88
CA THR A 64 0.40 0.51 5.49
C THR A 64 0.27 0.52 7.01
N HIS A 65 -0.89 0.90 7.55
CA HIS A 65 -1.19 0.86 8.99
C HIS A 65 -2.69 1.05 9.28
N ARG A 66 -3.08 0.96 10.56
CA ARG A 66 -4.49 0.93 11.03
C ARG A 66 -5.25 2.26 11.10
N HIS A 67 -4.64 3.41 10.80
CA HIS A 67 -5.32 4.71 10.92
C HIS A 67 -6.42 4.88 9.88
N LEU A 68 -7.51 5.55 10.26
CA LEU A 68 -8.78 5.50 9.53
C LEU A 68 -8.65 6.01 8.09
N ASP A 69 -7.81 7.02 7.85
CA ASP A 69 -7.59 7.63 6.54
C ASP A 69 -6.80 6.73 5.55
N HIS A 70 -6.25 5.61 6.01
CA HIS A 70 -5.64 4.57 5.16
C HIS A 70 -6.58 3.36 4.92
N ARG A 71 -7.76 3.32 5.55
CA ARG A 71 -8.66 2.15 5.56
C ARG A 71 -10.18 2.47 5.68
N ALA A 72 -10.62 3.67 5.30
CA ALA A 72 -12.04 4.04 5.38
C ALA A 72 -12.86 3.49 4.20
N GLY A 73 -12.22 3.19 3.06
CA GLY A 73 -12.87 2.62 1.87
C GLY A 73 -13.18 1.12 1.98
N ASP A 74 -12.70 0.43 3.01
CA ASP A 74 -12.87 -1.03 3.22
C ASP A 74 -14.32 -1.54 3.10
N PRO A 75 -15.36 -0.82 3.60
CA PRO A 75 -16.75 -1.26 3.46
C PRO A 75 -17.22 -1.40 2.00
N GLN A 76 -16.55 -0.73 1.04
CA GLN A 76 -16.84 -0.88 -0.39
C GLN A 76 -16.36 -2.23 -0.95
N PHE A 77 -15.46 -2.93 -0.23
CA PHE A 77 -14.86 -4.19 -0.65
C PHE A 77 -15.39 -5.41 0.12
N ALA A 78 -15.90 -5.22 1.34
CA ALA A 78 -16.22 -6.30 2.29
C ALA A 78 -17.25 -7.34 1.83
N SER A 79 -18.04 -7.05 0.78
CA SER A 79 -19.04 -7.96 0.19
C SER A 79 -18.62 -8.60 -1.14
N LEU A 80 -17.40 -8.32 -1.63
CA LEU A 80 -16.94 -8.77 -2.95
C LEU A 80 -16.24 -10.14 -2.87
N PRO A 81 -16.76 -11.21 -3.53
CA PRO A 81 -16.33 -12.60 -3.29
C PRO A 81 -14.95 -12.97 -3.83
N SER A 82 -14.27 -12.05 -4.53
CA SER A 82 -12.89 -12.22 -5.02
C SER A 82 -11.92 -11.23 -4.39
N VAL A 83 -12.31 -10.62 -3.26
CA VAL A 83 -11.49 -9.68 -2.50
C VAL A 83 -11.21 -10.24 -1.11
N GLN A 84 -9.96 -10.16 -0.68
CA GLN A 84 -9.54 -10.44 0.68
C GLN A 84 -8.99 -9.15 1.29
N ILE A 85 -9.38 -8.82 2.52
CA ILE A 85 -8.83 -7.67 3.26
C ILE A 85 -7.91 -8.21 4.36
N VAL A 86 -6.70 -7.67 4.49
CA VAL A 86 -5.76 -8.03 5.55
C VAL A 86 -6.25 -7.44 6.89
N PRO A 87 -6.28 -8.22 7.99
CA PRO A 87 -6.58 -7.69 9.31
C PRO A 87 -5.69 -6.51 9.71
N ILE A 88 -6.27 -5.52 10.40
CA ILE A 88 -5.62 -4.23 10.69
C ILE A 88 -4.95 -4.14 12.07
N ASP A 89 -5.08 -5.16 12.90
CA ASP A 89 -4.43 -5.23 14.22
C ASP A 89 -3.05 -5.91 14.14
N LEU A 90 -2.24 -5.77 15.19
CA LEU A 90 -0.86 -6.26 15.18
C LEU A 90 -0.74 -7.79 15.10
N GLU A 91 -1.68 -8.53 15.68
CA GLU A 91 -1.66 -9.99 15.64
C GLU A 91 -2.08 -10.48 14.25
N GLY A 92 -3.17 -9.92 13.71
CA GLY A 92 -3.69 -10.22 12.39
C GLY A 92 -2.72 -9.86 11.24
N VAL A 93 -2.07 -8.69 11.29
CA VAL A 93 -0.99 -8.33 10.34
C VAL A 93 0.16 -9.34 10.41
N ARG A 94 0.60 -9.70 11.62
CA ARG A 94 1.71 -10.66 11.82
C ARG A 94 1.35 -12.06 11.34
N ALA A 95 0.15 -12.54 11.64
CA ALA A 95 -0.34 -13.84 11.23
C ALA A 95 -0.53 -13.91 9.71
N PHE A 96 -1.14 -12.90 9.09
CA PHE A 96 -1.42 -12.88 7.65
C PHE A 96 -0.15 -12.94 6.80
N PHE A 97 0.87 -12.14 7.15
CA PHE A 97 2.14 -12.10 6.42
C PHE A 97 3.18 -13.11 6.94
N GLY A 98 2.86 -13.92 7.95
CA GLY A 98 3.75 -14.96 8.48
C GLY A 98 4.98 -14.44 9.24
N PHE A 99 4.89 -13.27 9.88
CA PHE A 99 6.01 -12.61 10.57
C PHE A 99 6.41 -13.33 11.88
N THR A 100 7.39 -14.23 11.78
CA THR A 100 7.99 -14.96 12.92
C THR A 100 8.95 -14.11 13.77
N ASN A 101 9.60 -13.10 13.19
CA ASN A 101 10.58 -12.23 13.84
C ASN A 101 10.17 -10.75 13.70
N TRP A 102 9.03 -10.35 14.28
CA TRP A 102 8.60 -8.94 14.23
C TRP A 102 9.45 -8.06 15.16
N PRO A 103 9.94 -6.86 14.75
CA PRO A 103 9.76 -6.18 13.45
C PRO A 103 10.98 -6.32 12.50
N ASN A 104 11.84 -7.32 12.71
CA ASN A 104 13.13 -7.45 12.03
C ASN A 104 13.09 -8.35 10.78
N GLY A 105 12.12 -9.25 10.68
CA GLY A 105 11.87 -10.09 9.53
C GLY A 105 11.13 -9.35 8.42
N ILE A 106 11.32 -9.79 7.18
CA ILE A 106 10.64 -9.30 5.98
C ILE A 106 9.77 -10.43 5.45
N ALA A 107 8.55 -10.12 5.02
CA ALA A 107 7.66 -11.07 4.35
C ALA A 107 7.64 -10.81 2.84
N HIS A 108 7.36 -11.83 2.04
CA HIS A 108 7.38 -11.76 0.58
C HIS A 108 6.01 -12.12 0.01
N LEU A 109 5.38 -11.19 -0.69
CA LEU A 109 4.08 -11.37 -1.32
C LEU A 109 4.25 -11.48 -2.85
N ASP A 110 4.22 -12.70 -3.39
CA ASP A 110 4.14 -12.88 -4.84
C ASP A 110 2.70 -12.66 -5.35
N LEU A 111 2.56 -11.79 -6.35
CA LEU A 111 1.31 -11.49 -7.06
C LEU A 111 1.13 -12.36 -8.32
N GLY A 112 2.05 -13.29 -8.55
CA GLY A 112 2.20 -14.04 -9.79
C GLY A 112 3.28 -13.39 -10.65
N GLY A 113 4.52 -13.86 -10.52
CA GLY A 113 5.68 -13.30 -11.21
C GLY A 113 6.00 -11.85 -10.83
N ARG A 114 5.59 -11.41 -9.63
CA ARG A 114 5.86 -10.06 -9.11
C ARG A 114 5.86 -10.08 -7.58
N THR A 115 7.05 -10.16 -7.00
CA THR A 115 7.25 -10.13 -5.55
C THR A 115 7.26 -8.71 -5.01
N VAL A 116 6.39 -8.45 -4.04
CA VAL A 116 6.39 -7.26 -3.20
C VAL A 116 6.92 -7.66 -1.82
N ASP A 117 7.97 -6.99 -1.36
CA ASP A 117 8.51 -7.17 -0.02
C ASP A 117 7.68 -6.35 0.98
N VAL A 118 7.30 -6.95 2.11
CA VAL A 118 6.53 -6.32 3.19
C VAL A 118 7.46 -6.18 4.40
N ILE A 119 7.71 -4.94 4.82
CA ILE A 119 8.77 -4.57 5.74
C ILE A 119 8.15 -3.90 6.97
N PRO A 120 8.26 -4.47 8.18
CA PRO A 120 7.75 -3.84 9.39
C PRO A 120 8.47 -2.52 9.68
N THR A 121 7.70 -1.43 9.76
CA THR A 121 8.15 -0.07 10.05
C THR A 121 7.39 0.57 11.22
N PRO A 122 7.21 -0.12 12.37
CA PRO A 122 6.55 0.45 13.52
C PRO A 122 7.25 1.71 14.03
N GLY A 123 6.47 2.60 14.64
CA GLY A 123 6.94 3.86 15.22
C GLY A 123 5.98 5.02 14.93
N HIS A 124 5.52 5.15 13.69
CA HIS A 124 4.34 5.99 13.40
C HIS A 124 3.09 5.39 14.08
N ASN A 125 2.86 4.09 13.86
CA ASN A 125 1.93 3.27 14.61
C ASN A 125 2.52 1.87 14.81
N GLN A 126 2.18 1.17 15.90
CA GLN A 126 2.69 -0.19 16.15
C GLN A 126 2.40 -1.23 15.05
N THR A 127 1.36 -1.02 14.23
CA THR A 127 0.97 -1.92 13.12
C THR A 127 1.68 -1.64 11.79
N HIS A 128 2.51 -0.59 11.72
CA HIS A 128 2.93 -0.02 10.45
C HIS A 128 3.90 -0.94 9.66
N VAL A 129 3.63 -1.10 8.37
CA VAL A 129 4.46 -1.79 7.37
C VAL A 129 4.67 -0.89 6.14
N ALA A 130 5.83 -0.99 5.51
CA ALA A 130 6.10 -0.44 4.18
C ALA A 130 6.13 -1.57 3.14
N PHE A 131 5.74 -1.26 1.91
CA PHE A 131 5.76 -2.21 0.80
C PHE A 131 6.83 -1.81 -0.22
N TYR A 132 7.64 -2.74 -0.70
CA TYR A 132 8.65 -2.50 -1.74
C TYR A 132 8.42 -3.41 -2.96
N ASP A 133 8.11 -2.82 -4.11
CA ASP A 133 7.89 -3.56 -5.35
C ASP A 133 9.19 -3.71 -6.13
N SER A 134 9.83 -4.87 -5.97
CA SER A 134 11.10 -5.25 -6.62
C SER A 134 11.12 -4.99 -8.14
N ARG A 135 9.96 -5.11 -8.81
CA ARG A 135 9.78 -4.89 -10.25
C ARG A 135 9.87 -3.42 -10.69
N THR A 136 9.60 -2.46 -9.80
CA THR A 136 9.65 -1.02 -10.10
C THR A 136 10.62 -0.23 -9.24
N GLY A 137 11.22 -0.83 -8.21
CA GLY A 137 12.08 -0.15 -7.23
C GLY A 137 11.30 0.74 -6.25
N ILE A 138 9.97 0.75 -6.31
CA ILE A 138 9.16 1.70 -5.55
C ILE A 138 8.95 1.20 -4.12
N LEU A 139 9.38 1.99 -3.15
CA LEU A 139 8.93 1.91 -1.76
C LEU A 139 7.64 2.73 -1.61
N PHE A 140 6.58 2.08 -1.12
CA PHE A 140 5.34 2.70 -0.65
C PHE A 140 5.48 2.80 0.88
N SER A 141 5.77 4.02 1.36
CA SER A 141 6.19 4.26 2.74
C SER A 141 5.05 4.46 3.72
N GLY A 142 3.82 4.71 3.25
CA GLY A 142 2.72 5.12 4.13
C GLY A 142 3.11 6.38 4.92
N ASP A 143 2.81 6.38 6.22
CA ASP A 143 3.09 7.52 7.09
C ASP A 143 4.46 7.42 7.79
N PHE A 144 5.19 6.33 7.54
CA PHE A 144 6.56 6.17 8.00
C PHE A 144 7.54 7.16 7.32
N LEU A 145 7.36 7.52 6.04
CA LEU A 145 8.16 8.56 5.38
C LEU A 145 7.30 9.43 4.47
N MET A 146 7.20 10.72 4.80
CA MET A 146 6.46 11.75 4.07
C MET A 146 7.17 13.12 4.12
N PRO A 147 6.95 14.01 3.15
CA PRO A 147 7.36 15.40 3.24
C PRO A 147 6.38 16.21 4.11
N GLY A 148 6.54 16.17 5.43
CA GLY A 148 5.62 16.85 6.36
C GLY A 148 5.99 16.69 7.83
N ARG A 149 5.05 17.03 8.72
CA ARG A 149 5.18 16.76 10.17
C ARG A 149 4.86 15.29 10.42
N LEU A 150 5.89 14.50 10.71
CA LEU A 150 5.73 13.12 11.14
C LEU A 150 5.04 13.07 12.51
N LEU A 151 3.97 12.27 12.61
CA LEU A 151 3.40 11.83 13.88
C LEU A 151 4.04 10.49 14.25
N ILE A 152 4.42 10.32 15.51
CA ILE A 152 5.22 9.18 15.98
C ILE A 152 4.68 8.76 17.35
N GLU A 153 4.15 7.55 17.46
CA GLU A 153 3.75 6.88 18.72
C GLU A 153 4.98 6.42 19.51
N ASP A 154 6.00 5.88 18.84
CA ASP A 154 7.24 5.37 19.45
C ASP A 154 8.46 5.82 18.62
N ALA A 155 9.25 6.73 19.18
CA ALA A 155 10.43 7.29 18.54
C ALA A 155 11.62 6.33 18.46
N ALA A 156 11.72 5.36 19.38
CA ALA A 156 12.77 4.34 19.35
C ALA A 156 12.47 3.31 18.26
N ALA A 157 11.23 2.79 18.22
CA ALA A 157 10.80 1.91 17.13
C ALA A 157 10.90 2.60 15.77
N TYR A 158 10.52 3.88 15.68
CA TYR A 158 10.65 4.67 14.44
C TYR A 158 12.11 4.79 13.98
N HIS A 159 13.05 5.08 14.90
CA HIS A 159 14.48 5.18 14.58
C HIS A 159 15.03 3.85 14.04
N GLU A 160 14.74 2.73 14.72
CA GLU A 160 15.20 1.41 14.26
C GLU A 160 14.53 1.01 12.95
N SER A 161 13.27 1.41 12.72
CA SER A 161 12.60 1.25 11.42
C SER A 161 13.29 2.04 10.31
N ALA A 162 13.82 3.23 10.60
CA ALA A 162 14.61 4.02 9.64
C ALA A 162 15.94 3.34 9.33
N LEU A 163 16.64 2.81 10.33
CA LEU A 163 17.87 2.04 10.12
C LEU A 163 17.63 0.77 9.31
N ARG A 164 16.57 -0.01 9.60
CA ARG A 164 16.20 -1.21 8.82
C ARG A 164 15.85 -0.88 7.36
N ILE A 165 15.09 0.20 7.12
CA ILE A 165 14.75 0.65 5.77
C ILE A 165 16.00 1.13 5.02
N VAL A 166 16.87 1.93 5.64
CA VAL A 166 18.14 2.35 5.04
C VAL A 166 19.01 1.15 4.68
N ASP A 167 19.16 0.18 5.57
CA ASP A 167 19.98 -1.02 5.33
C ASP A 167 19.43 -1.91 4.21
N PHE A 168 18.13 -2.20 4.24
CA PHE A 168 17.42 -2.94 3.18
C PHE A 168 17.65 -2.31 1.79
N LEU A 169 17.71 -0.99 1.72
CA LEU A 169 17.85 -0.23 0.47
C LEU A 169 19.30 -0.05 0.00
N LYS A 170 20.33 -0.32 0.82
CA LYS A 170 21.75 -0.25 0.39
C LYS A 170 22.07 -1.14 -0.81
N THR A 171 21.40 -2.29 -0.91
CA THR A 171 21.65 -3.34 -1.92
C THR A 171 20.54 -3.44 -2.97
N ARG A 172 19.59 -2.50 -2.98
CA ARG A 172 18.37 -2.55 -3.80
C ARG A 172 18.15 -1.22 -4.55
N PRO A 173 17.47 -1.21 -5.72
CA PRO A 173 17.12 0.02 -6.43
C PRO A 173 16.16 0.95 -5.64
N LEU A 174 16.68 1.82 -4.77
CA LEU A 174 15.95 2.96 -4.18
C LEU A 174 15.92 4.20 -5.09
N TYR A 175 14.90 5.00 -4.87
CA TYR A 175 14.03 5.51 -5.90
C TYR A 175 13.15 6.63 -5.25
N PRO A 176 13.02 7.92 -5.70
CA PRO A 176 12.08 8.99 -5.18
C PRO A 176 11.05 9.67 -6.17
N TYR A 177 9.74 9.72 -5.83
CA TYR A 177 8.54 10.07 -6.67
C TYR A 177 7.62 11.08 -5.94
N PRO A 178 6.67 11.78 -6.61
CA PRO A 178 5.62 12.55 -5.93
C PRO A 178 4.59 11.68 -5.17
N GLY A 179 4.67 11.66 -3.84
CA GLY A 179 3.65 11.11 -2.93
C GLY A 179 4.23 10.55 -1.63
N ARG A 180 3.44 9.75 -0.88
CA ARG A 180 3.93 8.86 0.19
C ARG A 180 4.61 7.58 -0.41
N ALA A 181 5.40 7.77 -1.47
CA ALA A 181 6.06 6.72 -2.24
C ALA A 181 7.18 7.26 -3.14
N HIS A 182 8.13 6.42 -3.54
CA HIS A 182 9.43 6.89 -4.00
C HIS A 182 9.96 6.12 -5.30
N ARG A 183 10.38 6.80 -6.43
CA ARG A 183 10.91 6.30 -7.77
C ARG A 183 12.13 7.03 -8.46
N VAL A 184 13.32 6.40 -8.64
CA VAL A 184 14.54 6.88 -9.40
C VAL A 184 14.43 6.56 -10.89
N GLU A 185 15.48 6.95 -11.63
CA GLU A 185 15.74 6.47 -12.98
C GLU A 185 17.14 5.84 -13.11
N ARG A 186 17.20 4.60 -13.58
CA ARG A 186 17.85 4.28 -14.87
C ARG A 186 17.10 3.12 -15.53
N GLY A 187 16.68 3.31 -16.78
CA GLY A 187 16.04 2.28 -17.60
C GLY A 187 14.61 2.63 -18.04
N ARG A 188 14.24 2.20 -19.26
CA ARG A 188 12.91 2.43 -19.86
C ARG A 188 11.88 1.40 -19.36
N THR A 189 11.29 1.67 -18.19
CA THR A 189 10.13 0.91 -17.69
C THR A 189 8.86 1.74 -17.83
N ARG A 190 7.74 1.14 -18.25
CA ARG A 190 6.46 1.86 -18.45
C ARG A 190 5.99 2.50 -17.13
N LEU A 191 5.65 3.79 -17.17
CA LEU A 191 5.14 4.53 -16.02
C LEU A 191 3.82 3.91 -15.50
N PRO A 192 3.60 3.86 -14.18
CA PRO A 192 2.29 3.51 -13.65
C PRO A 192 1.30 4.63 -13.99
N ILE A 193 0.14 4.27 -14.56
CA ILE A 193 -0.90 5.24 -14.91
C ILE A 193 -1.42 5.89 -13.61
N ARG A 194 -1.44 7.22 -13.60
CA ARG A 194 -1.99 8.05 -12.52
C ARG A 194 -3.47 8.34 -12.81
N ILE A 195 -4.31 8.15 -11.81
CA ILE A 195 -5.77 8.36 -11.90
C ILE A 195 -6.18 9.24 -10.73
N SER A 196 -6.90 10.33 -11.02
CA SER A 196 -7.61 11.10 -9.99
C SER A 196 -8.96 10.45 -9.78
N LEU A 197 -9.31 10.11 -8.53
CA LEU A 197 -10.67 9.70 -8.19
C LEU A 197 -11.54 10.97 -8.17
N PRO A 198 -12.65 11.02 -8.93
CA PRO A 198 -13.52 12.19 -8.95
C PRO A 198 -14.27 12.31 -7.64
N SER A 199 -14.34 13.53 -7.11
CA SER A 199 -15.42 13.97 -6.21
C SER A 199 -16.59 14.46 -7.07
N GLN A 200 -17.82 14.12 -6.68
CA GLN A 200 -19.04 14.73 -7.22
C GLN A 200 -19.32 16.08 -6.56
#